data_AF-A0A958E126-F1
#
_entry.id   AF-A0A958E126-F1
#
_cell.length_a   1.000
_cell.length_b   1.000
_cell.length_c   1.000
_cell.angle_alpha   90.00
_cell.angle_beta   90.00
_cell.angle_gamma   90.00
#
_symmetry.space_group_name_H-M   'P 1'
#
loop_
_entity.id
_entity.type
_entity.pdbx_description
1 polymer ?
#
loop_
_entity_poly.entity_id
_entity_poly.type
_entity_poly.pdbx_seq_one_letter_code
_entity_poly.pdbx_strand_id
1 'polypeptide(L)'
;KLVGEDAKFKLLFHEGEKRNVYLSNVGDNFFLVVVFDVSVTLGLVRIYTKKAIQSLLNVFETTEPGEDATTIMDSDFSSMLGDMLDESFK
;
A
#
# COMPACT_ATOMS: atom_id res chain seq x y z
N LYS A 1 -17.17 14.30 -11.38
CA LYS A 1 -18.05 13.15 -11.05
C LYS A 1 -18.26 12.38 -12.34
N LEU A 2 -17.65 11.20 -12.51
CA LEU A 2 -18.01 10.27 -13.58
C LEU A 2 -18.65 9.07 -12.90
N VAL A 3 -19.88 8.77 -13.31
CA VAL A 3 -20.70 7.67 -12.83
C VAL A 3 -20.55 6.57 -13.87
N GLY A 4 -20.04 5.39 -13.50
CA GLY A 4 -20.02 4.20 -14.38
C GLY A 4 -18.68 3.51 -14.61
N GLU A 5 -17.56 4.00 -14.08
CA GLU A 5 -16.30 3.24 -14.05
C GLU A 5 -16.05 2.74 -12.63
N ASP A 6 -15.73 1.45 -12.47
CA ASP A 6 -15.19 0.93 -11.23
C ASP A 6 -14.00 1.79 -10.83
N ALA A 7 -14.10 2.46 -9.68
CA ALA A 7 -13.26 3.58 -9.29
C ALA A 7 -11.82 3.17 -8.96
N LYS A 8 -11.03 2.69 -9.94
CA LYS A 8 -9.57 2.58 -9.83
C LYS A 8 -8.96 3.90 -10.28
N PHE A 9 -9.08 4.93 -9.46
CA PHE A 9 -8.77 6.29 -9.89
C PHE A 9 -7.26 6.60 -9.99
N LYS A 10 -6.93 7.24 -11.13
CA LYS A 10 -6.07 8.42 -11.34
C LYS A 10 -4.63 8.37 -10.81
N LEU A 11 -3.70 8.22 -11.76
CA LEU A 11 -2.40 8.88 -11.70
C LEU A 11 -2.62 10.38 -11.40
N LEU A 12 -2.08 10.87 -10.28
CA LEU A 12 -2.09 12.28 -9.94
C LEU A 12 -0.68 12.86 -10.05
N PHE A 13 -0.56 13.98 -10.75
CA PHE A 13 0.66 14.76 -10.84
C PHE A 13 0.37 16.17 -10.35
N HIS A 14 1.16 16.63 -9.39
CA HIS A 14 1.11 17.99 -8.89
C HIS A 14 2.45 18.66 -9.14
N GLU A 15 2.42 19.76 -9.89
CA GLU A 15 3.57 20.57 -10.22
C GLU A 15 3.75 21.66 -9.16
N GLY A 16 4.96 21.78 -8.62
CA GLY A 16 5.30 22.79 -7.62
C GLY A 16 6.56 23.56 -8.01
N GLU A 17 6.78 24.72 -7.41
CA GLU A 17 7.87 25.63 -7.81
C GLU A 17 9.29 25.04 -7.62
N LYS A 18 9.46 24.18 -6.61
CA LYS A 18 10.75 23.53 -6.31
C LYS A 18 10.70 22.03 -6.48
N ARG A 19 9.53 21.42 -6.29
CA ARG A 19 9.35 19.98 -6.25
C ARG A 19 8.02 19.61 -6.89
N ASN A 20 8.06 18.50 -7.60
CA ASN A 20 6.90 17.86 -8.17
C ASN A 20 6.53 16.63 -7.35
N VAL A 21 5.25 16.29 -7.35
CA VAL A 21 4.70 15.14 -6.64
C VAL A 21 3.93 14.28 -7.62
N TYR A 22 4.23 12.98 -7.64
CA TYR A 22 3.58 11.98 -8.47
C TYR A 22 3.01 10.86 -7.59
N LEU A 23 1.72 10.57 -7.73
CA LEU A 23 1.03 9.50 -7.02
C LEU A 23 0.58 8.42 -8.01
N SER A 24 0.78 7.17 -7.60
CA SER A 24 0.31 5.99 -8.31
C SER A 24 -0.13 4.92 -7.32
N ASN A 25 -1.12 4.12 -7.69
CA ASN A 25 -1.52 2.96 -6.89
C ASN A 25 -0.47 1.85 -7.03
N VAL A 26 -0.36 1.01 -6.00
CA VAL A 26 0.38 -0.25 -5.99
C VAL A 26 -0.61 -1.34 -5.58
N GLY A 27 -1.09 -2.09 -6.57
CA GLY A 27 -2.21 -3.02 -6.36
C GLY A 27 -3.47 -2.27 -5.92
N ASP A 28 -4.26 -2.90 -5.06
CA ASP A 28 -5.53 -2.34 -4.57
C ASP A 28 -5.42 -1.69 -3.18
N ASN A 29 -4.34 -1.97 -2.43
CA ASN A 29 -4.23 -1.63 -1.02
C ASN A 29 -3.24 -0.49 -0.70
N PHE A 30 -2.39 -0.11 -1.67
CA PHE A 30 -1.29 0.81 -1.40
C PHE A 30 -1.20 1.94 -2.43
N PHE A 31 -0.62 3.06 -2.01
CA PHE A 31 -0.24 4.17 -2.87
C PHE A 31 1.26 4.42 -2.77
N LEU A 32 1.90 4.68 -3.89
CA LEU A 32 3.29 5.12 -4.00
C LEU A 32 3.32 6.60 -4.36
N VAL A 33 3.96 7.39 -3.50
CA VAL A 33 4.17 8.82 -3.68
C VAL A 33 5.65 9.06 -4.00
N VAL A 34 5.92 9.76 -5.10
CA VAL A 34 7.26 10.16 -5.51
C VAL A 34 7.35 11.68 -5.50
N VAL A 35 8.24 12.21 -4.67
CA VAL A 35 8.56 13.64 -4.62
C VAL A 35 9.91 13.85 -5.29
N PHE A 36 9.97 14.65 -6.35
CA PHE A 36 11.18 14.83 -7.15
C PHE A 36 11.42 16.29 -7.50
N ASP A 37 12.66 16.63 -7.85
CA ASP A 37 13.03 17.98 -8.23
C ASP A 37 12.40 18.38 -9.57
N VAL A 38 12.10 19.67 -9.76
CA VAL A 38 11.53 20.18 -11.01
C VAL A 38 12.42 19.96 -12.24
N SER A 39 13.73 19.80 -12.05
CA SER A 39 14.67 19.44 -13.11
C SER A 39 14.51 18.01 -13.63
N VAL A 40 13.87 17.12 -12.87
CA VAL A 40 13.66 15.72 -13.28
C VAL A 40 12.40 15.61 -14.13
N THR A 41 12.54 14.99 -15.30
CA THR A 41 11.41 14.83 -16.22
C THR A 41 10.40 13.81 -15.70
N LEU A 42 9.11 14.15 -15.83
CA LEU A 42 8.01 13.27 -15.41
C LEU A 42 8.05 11.89 -16.11
N GLY A 43 8.52 11.84 -17.36
CA GLY A 43 8.68 10.58 -18.10
C GLY A 43 9.64 9.62 -17.40
N LEU A 44 10.77 10.12 -16.90
CA LEU A 44 11.73 9.31 -16.16
C LEU A 44 11.11 8.76 -14.87
N VAL A 45 10.43 9.62 -14.12
CA VAL A 45 9.72 9.25 -12.89
C VAL A 45 8.68 8.17 -13.17
N ARG A 46 7.89 8.29 -14.24
CA ARG A 46 6.89 7.28 -14.62
C ARG A 46 7.52 5.92 -14.93
N ILE A 47 8.64 5.89 -15.65
CA ILE A 47 9.33 4.64 -15.99
C ILE A 47 9.82 3.93 -14.72
N TYR A 48 10.51 4.65 -13.84
CA TYR A 48 11.01 4.05 -12.59
C TYR A 48 9.90 3.68 -11.62
N THR A 49 8.85 4.51 -11.52
CA THR A 49 7.70 4.20 -10.68
C THR A 49 7.00 2.92 -11.13
N LYS A 50 6.83 2.71 -12.45
CA LYS A 50 6.26 1.47 -12.98
C LYS A 50 7.11 0.23 -12.62
N LYS A 51 8.44 0.33 -12.72
CA LYS A 51 9.36 -0.76 -12.34
C LYS A 51 9.31 -1.05 -10.84
N ALA A 52 9.26 -0.01 -10.01
CA ALA A 52 9.13 -0.13 -8.57
C ALA A 52 7.82 -0.81 -8.18
N ILE A 53 6.70 -0.41 -8.79
CA ILE A 53 5.39 -1.05 -8.59
C ILE A 53 5.43 -2.54 -8.90
N GLN A 54 6.00 -2.94 -10.04
CA GLN A 54 6.13 -4.36 -10.38
C GLN A 54 6.95 -5.14 -9.34
N SER A 55 8.04 -4.54 -8.84
CA SER A 55 8.87 -5.19 -7.81
C SER A 55 8.12 -5.31 -6.48
N LEU A 56 7.37 -4.26 -6.09
CA LEU A 56 6.56 -4.25 -4.88
C LEU A 56 5.41 -5.26 -4.95
N LEU A 57 4.73 -5.37 -6.09
CA LEU A 57 3.68 -6.36 -6.30
C LEU A 57 4.21 -7.79 -6.09
N ASN A 58 5.37 -8.13 -6.65
CA ASN A 58 5.98 -9.45 -6.43
C ASN A 58 6.28 -9.73 -4.94
N VAL A 59 6.74 -8.72 -4.20
CA VAL A 59 6.99 -8.83 -2.75
C VAL A 59 5.68 -9.03 -1.99
N PHE A 60 4.63 -8.31 -2.36
CA PHE A 60 3.31 -8.41 -1.73
C PHE A 60 2.59 -9.71 -2.06
N GLU A 61 2.75 -10.26 -3.27
CA GLU A 61 2.25 -11.60 -3.62
C GLU A 61 2.92 -12.70 -2.78
N THR A 62 4.20 -12.53 -2.43
CA THR A 62 4.90 -13.45 -1.51
C THR A 62 4.40 -13.32 -0.07
N THR A 63 3.62 -12.26 0.22
CA THR A 63 3.04 -11.96 1.53
C THR A 63 1.52 -12.04 1.48
N GLU A 64 0.95 -12.94 0.66
CA GLU A 64 -0.47 -13.30 0.74
C GLU A 64 -0.89 -13.34 2.22
N PRO A 65 -2.04 -12.71 2.56
CA PRO A 65 -2.49 -12.57 3.93
C PRO A 65 -2.45 -13.96 4.55
N GLY A 66 -1.76 -14.04 5.69
CA GLY A 66 -1.27 -15.28 6.27
C GLY A 66 -2.24 -16.43 6.13
N GLU A 67 -1.67 -17.62 5.88
CA GLU A 67 -2.20 -18.91 6.30
C GLU A 67 -3.46 -18.70 7.15
N ASP A 68 -4.64 -18.80 6.53
CA ASP A 68 -5.95 -18.79 7.18
C ASP A 68 -5.98 -18.04 8.53
N ALA A 69 -6.62 -16.87 8.63
CA ALA A 69 -6.87 -16.26 9.94
C ALA A 69 -7.57 -17.23 10.95
N THR A 70 -8.12 -18.35 10.46
CA THR A 70 -8.60 -19.50 11.24
C THR A 70 -7.52 -20.47 11.74
N THR A 71 -6.31 -20.49 11.17
CA THR A 71 -5.16 -21.32 11.56
C THR A 71 -4.21 -20.60 12.53
N ILE A 72 -4.15 -19.26 12.51
CA ILE A 72 -3.29 -18.47 13.44
C ILE A 72 -3.86 -18.43 14.87
N MET A 73 -5.16 -18.62 15.05
CA MET A 73 -5.77 -18.74 16.38
C MET A 73 -5.74 -20.19 16.83
N ASP A 74 -4.56 -20.68 17.24
CA ASP A 74 -4.53 -21.92 18.01
C ASP A 74 -5.20 -21.70 19.39
N SER A 75 -5.52 -22.81 20.06
CA SER A 75 -6.14 -22.76 21.38
C SER A 75 -5.25 -22.09 22.43
N ASP A 76 -3.94 -22.11 22.23
CA ASP A 76 -2.94 -21.61 23.17
C ASP A 76 -2.92 -20.08 23.15
N PHE A 77 -2.85 -19.48 21.95
CA PHE A 77 -2.98 -18.04 21.72
C PHE A 77 -4.30 -17.48 22.25
N SER A 78 -5.40 -18.22 22.06
CA SER A 78 -6.72 -17.83 22.57
C SER A 78 -6.77 -17.78 24.11
N SER A 79 -6.09 -18.72 24.78
CA SER A 79 -6.00 -18.73 26.25
C SER A 79 -5.13 -17.59 26.77
N MET A 80 -3.96 -17.36 26.16
CA MET A 80 -3.04 -16.30 26.56
C MET A 80 -3.65 -14.91 26.37
N LEU A 81 -4.43 -14.71 25.29
CA LEU A 81 -5.15 -13.46 25.06
C LEU A 81 -6.25 -13.26 26.10
N GLY A 82 -6.99 -14.32 26.48
CA GLY A 82 -7.99 -14.27 27.53
C GLY A 82 -7.41 -13.82 28.87
N ASP A 83 -6.33 -14.46 29.31
CA ASP A 83 -5.65 -14.14 30.55
C ASP A 83 -5.15 -12.69 30.58
N MET A 84 -4.58 -12.21 29.47
CA MET A 84 -4.04 -10.85 29.38
C MET A 84 -5.13 -9.77 29.31
N LEU A 85 -6.29 -10.06 28.70
CA LEU A 85 -7.44 -9.15 28.72
C LEU A 85 -8.04 -9.06 30.12
N ASP A 86 -8.21 -10.20 30.81
CA ASP A 86 -8.73 -10.24 32.18
C ASP A 86 -7.80 -9.51 33.18
N GLU A 87 -6.49 -9.49 32.94
CA GLU A 87 -5.53 -8.69 33.71
C GLU A 87 -5.67 -7.19 33.42
N SER A 88 -5.87 -6.80 32.15
CA SER A 88 -5.94 -5.40 31.71
C SER A 88 -7.26 -4.71 32.08
N PHE A 89 -8.36 -5.46 32.19
CA PHE A 89 -9.69 -4.94 32.55
C PHE A 89 -10.04 -5.08 34.05
N LYS A 90 -9.04 -5.32 34.90
CA LYS A 90 -9.18 -5.40 36.35
C LYS A 90 -8.97 -4.08 37.08
#